data_AF-A0A3N4JAY8-F1
#
_entry.id   AF-A0A3N4JAY8-F1
#
_cell.length_a   1.000
_cell.length_b   1.000
_cell.length_c   1.000
_cell.angle_alpha   90.00
_cell.angle_beta   90.00
_cell.angle_gamma   90.00
#
_symmetry.space_group_name_H-M   'P 1'
#
loop_
_entity.id
_entity.type
_entity.pdbx_description
1 polymer ?
#
loop_
_entity_poly.entity_id
_entity_poly.type
_entity_poly.pdbx_seq_one_letter_code
_entity_poly.pdbx_strand_id
1 'polypeptide(L)'
;MSENYVSTEARIQDACLKLSHLEKPNIAQIACKFGVPEHHLQVRASGWQSRLQRPVANKQLSEAKKLAVYLYLKRLDSIGTSVRLPMVTSCTNAILKCNHELGSPISSNNPPPTIGPTLTPCFLE
;
A
#
# COMPACT_ATOMS: atom_id res chain seq x y z
N MET A 1 -21.71 19.41 -3.18
CA MET A 1 -21.39 18.64 -1.97
C MET A 1 -20.64 17.39 -2.41
N SER A 2 -19.33 17.32 -2.17
CA SER A 2 -18.51 16.17 -2.56
C SER A 2 -18.86 14.96 -1.70
N GLU A 3 -19.54 13.96 -2.27
CA GLU A 3 -19.72 12.67 -1.63
C GLU A 3 -18.36 12.10 -1.20
N ASN A 4 -18.28 11.60 0.03
CA ASN A 4 -17.07 10.98 0.55
C ASN A 4 -16.72 9.76 -0.31
N TYR A 5 -15.49 9.71 -0.84
CA TYR A 5 -14.99 8.63 -1.70
C TYR A 5 -15.18 7.23 -1.07
N VAL A 6 -15.07 7.14 0.26
CA VAL A 6 -15.28 5.88 0.99
C VAL A 6 -16.73 5.39 0.86
N SER A 7 -17.70 6.30 0.91
CA SER A 7 -19.12 5.96 0.78
C SER A 7 -19.49 5.55 -0.65
N THR A 8 -18.90 6.19 -1.66
CA THR A 8 -19.09 5.80 -3.06
C THR A 8 -18.46 4.45 -3.37
N GLU A 9 -17.27 4.14 -2.84
CA GLU A 9 -16.64 2.82 -2.98
C GLU A 9 -17.45 1.70 -2.31
N ALA A 10 -18.06 1.95 -1.15
CA ALA A 10 -18.93 0.97 -0.50
C ALA A 10 -20.13 0.62 -1.40
N ARG A 11 -20.78 1.63 -2.00
CA ARG A 11 -21.89 1.44 -2.94
C ARG A 11 -21.47 0.69 -4.21
N ILE A 12 -20.26 0.95 -4.72
CA ILE A 12 -19.68 0.20 -5.84
C ILE A 12 -19.53 -1.28 -5.47
N GLN A 13 -19.01 -1.59 -4.28
CA GLN A 13 -18.81 -2.96 -3.83
C GLN A 13 -20.14 -3.72 -3.68
N ASP A 14 -21.14 -3.09 -3.06
CA ASP A 14 -22.48 -3.68 -2.95
C ASP A 14 -23.12 -3.95 -4.32
N ALA A 15 -22.91 -3.05 -5.28
CA ALA A 15 -23.37 -3.23 -6.64
C ALA A 15 -22.64 -4.38 -7.35
N CYS A 16 -21.33 -4.54 -7.16
CA CYS A 16 -20.55 -5.68 -7.66
C CYS A 16 -21.01 -7.01 -7.07
N LEU A 17 -21.35 -7.05 -5.77
CA LEU A 17 -21.92 -8.26 -5.15
C LEU A 17 -23.23 -8.65 -5.83
N LYS A 18 -24.14 -7.69 -6.06
CA LYS A 18 -25.39 -7.98 -6.78
C LYS A 18 -25.18 -8.39 -8.23
N LEU A 19 -24.19 -7.81 -8.92
CA LEU A 19 -23.80 -8.23 -10.27
C LEU A 19 -23.37 -9.71 -10.31
N SER A 20 -22.64 -10.17 -9.30
CA SER A 20 -22.14 -11.56 -9.24
C SER A 20 -23.25 -12.61 -9.09
N HIS A 21 -24.42 -12.21 -8.57
CA HIS A 21 -25.57 -13.09 -8.39
C HIS A 21 -26.50 -13.19 -9.61
N LEU A 22 -26.23 -12.43 -10.69
CA LEU A 22 -27.07 -12.38 -11.88
C LEU A 22 -26.37 -13.08 -13.06
N GLU A 23 -27.08 -13.96 -13.79
CA GLU A 23 -26.52 -14.66 -14.97
C GLU A 23 -26.26 -13.73 -16.16
N LYS A 24 -27.05 -12.64 -16.31
CA LYS A 24 -26.89 -11.62 -17.36
C LYS A 24 -27.17 -10.22 -16.81
N PRO A 25 -26.21 -9.61 -16.10
CA PRO A 25 -26.45 -8.33 -15.47
C PRO A 25 -26.48 -7.17 -16.47
N ASN A 26 -27.47 -6.28 -16.33
CA ASN A 26 -27.46 -4.97 -16.96
C ASN A 26 -26.72 -3.97 -16.03
N ILE A 27 -25.49 -3.64 -16.40
CA ILE A 27 -24.59 -2.78 -15.60
C ILE A 27 -25.20 -1.38 -15.41
N ALA A 28 -25.81 -0.80 -16.44
CA ALA A 28 -26.42 0.53 -16.38
C ALA A 28 -27.60 0.60 -15.40
N GLN A 29 -28.46 -0.42 -15.39
CA GLN A 29 -29.59 -0.49 -14.45
C GLN A 29 -29.11 -0.60 -12.99
N ILE A 30 -28.06 -1.38 -12.76
CA ILE A 30 -27.50 -1.57 -11.42
C ILE A 30 -26.77 -0.30 -10.98
N ALA A 31 -25.97 0.31 -11.85
CA ALA A 31 -25.34 1.60 -11.60
C ALA A 31 -26.37 2.67 -11.18
N CYS A 32 -27.49 2.77 -11.91
CA CYS A 32 -28.59 3.67 -11.58
C CYS A 32 -29.24 3.34 -10.22
N LYS A 33 -29.55 2.06 -9.97
CA LYS A 33 -30.16 1.60 -8.71
C LYS A 33 -29.32 1.90 -7.48
N PHE A 34 -28.00 1.83 -7.63
CA PHE A 34 -27.06 2.14 -6.55
C PHE A 34 -26.57 3.59 -6.59
N GLY A 35 -26.98 4.39 -7.58
CA GLY A 35 -26.57 5.78 -7.82
C GLY A 35 -25.06 5.97 -8.01
N VAL A 36 -24.42 5.03 -8.71
CA VAL A 36 -22.97 4.99 -8.93
C VAL A 36 -22.67 5.23 -10.40
N PRO A 37 -21.55 5.88 -10.76
CA PRO A 37 -21.11 5.97 -12.16
C PRO A 37 -20.88 4.59 -12.80
N GLU A 38 -21.48 4.35 -13.96
CA GLU A 38 -21.42 3.07 -14.68
C GLU A 38 -19.97 2.63 -14.98
N HIS A 39 -19.14 3.57 -15.43
CA HIS A 39 -17.73 3.31 -15.73
C HIS A 39 -16.97 2.74 -14.52
N HIS A 40 -17.23 3.25 -13.30
CA HIS A 40 -16.57 2.75 -12.10
C HIS A 40 -17.02 1.32 -11.77
N LEU A 41 -18.31 1.05 -11.92
CA LEU A 41 -18.88 -0.28 -11.70
C LEU A 41 -18.31 -1.31 -12.68
N GLN A 42 -18.20 -0.95 -13.96
CA GLN A 42 -17.64 -1.80 -15.00
C GLN A 42 -16.16 -2.14 -14.71
N VAL A 43 -15.33 -1.13 -14.44
CA VAL A 43 -13.91 -1.30 -14.09
C VAL A 43 -13.76 -2.23 -12.88
N ARG A 44 -14.61 -2.08 -11.86
CA ARG A 44 -14.59 -2.92 -10.66
C ARG A 44 -15.04 -4.36 -10.94
N ALA A 45 -16.09 -4.55 -11.74
CA ALA A 45 -16.59 -5.85 -12.15
C ALA A 45 -15.56 -6.62 -13.00
N SER A 46 -14.73 -5.90 -13.78
CA SER A 46 -13.59 -6.47 -14.51
C SER A 46 -12.39 -6.83 -13.62
N GLY A 47 -12.46 -6.62 -12.30
CA GLY A 47 -11.44 -7.04 -11.33
C GLY A 47 -10.42 -5.97 -10.93
N TRP A 48 -10.59 -4.71 -11.36
CA TRP A 48 -9.66 -3.65 -10.95
C TRP A 48 -9.84 -3.27 -9.48
N GLN A 49 -8.72 -3.08 -8.77
CA GLN A 49 -8.70 -2.67 -7.38
C GLN A 49 -8.95 -1.16 -7.21
N SER A 50 -9.68 -0.78 -6.15
CA SER A 50 -9.86 0.62 -5.76
C SER A 50 -8.60 1.18 -5.17
N ARG A 51 -8.58 2.51 -5.04
CA ARG A 51 -7.48 3.20 -4.37
C ARG A 51 -7.27 2.74 -2.92
N LEU A 52 -8.33 2.26 -2.25
CA LEU A 52 -8.25 1.72 -0.88
C LEU A 52 -7.61 0.33 -0.82
N GLN A 53 -7.83 -0.48 -1.87
CA GLN A 53 -7.34 -1.87 -1.93
C GLN A 53 -5.98 -1.98 -2.61
N ARG A 54 -5.62 -1.01 -3.46
CA ARG A 54 -4.30 -0.98 -4.11
C ARG A 54 -3.22 -0.93 -3.02
N PRO A 55 -2.26 -1.86 -3.03
CA PRO A 55 -1.08 -1.68 -2.21
C PRO A 55 -0.44 -0.36 -2.62
N VAL A 56 -0.18 0.51 -1.65
CA VAL A 56 0.54 1.76 -1.91
C VAL A 56 1.84 1.37 -2.60
N ALA A 57 1.99 1.75 -3.87
CA ALA A 57 3.09 1.31 -4.74
C ALA A 57 4.48 1.57 -4.13
N ASN A 58 4.56 2.48 -3.16
CA ASN A 58 5.78 2.86 -2.45
C ASN A 58 5.97 2.17 -1.09
N LYS A 59 5.18 1.15 -0.73
CA LYS A 59 5.45 0.30 0.45
C LYS A 59 6.57 -0.72 0.14
N GLN A 60 7.77 -0.24 -0.17
CA GLN A 60 8.97 -1.08 -0.16
C GLN A 60 9.25 -1.63 1.26
N LEU A 61 8.71 -0.96 2.29
CA LEU A 61 8.75 -1.40 3.68
C LEU A 61 7.38 -1.92 4.15
N SER A 62 7.37 -3.18 4.56
CA SER A 62 6.32 -3.76 5.42
C SER A 62 6.25 -2.98 6.74
N GLU A 63 5.07 -2.94 7.37
CA GLU A 63 4.85 -2.26 8.66
C GLU A 63 5.83 -2.77 9.74
N ALA A 64 6.14 -4.06 9.75
CA ALA A 64 7.15 -4.63 10.65
C ALA A 64 8.54 -4.02 10.45
N LYS A 65 8.93 -3.74 9.20
CA LYS A 65 10.22 -3.13 8.88
C LYS A 65 10.25 -1.65 9.30
N LYS A 66 9.15 -0.91 9.11
CA LYS A 66 9.03 0.47 9.60
C LYS A 66 9.15 0.55 11.12
N LEU A 67 8.51 -0.38 11.83
CA LEU A 67 8.59 -0.46 13.29
C LEU A 67 10.02 -0.71 13.76
N ALA A 68 10.77 -1.59 13.08
CA ALA A 68 12.18 -1.82 13.39
C ALA A 68 13.05 -0.56 13.23
N VAL A 69 12.83 0.22 12.17
CA VAL A 69 13.51 1.53 11.99
C VAL A 69 13.12 2.49 13.09
N TYR A 70 11.83 2.60 13.42
CA TYR A 70 11.35 3.48 14.48
C TYR A 70 11.96 3.13 15.85
N LEU A 71 12.03 1.85 16.21
CA LEU A 71 12.69 1.42 17.46
C LEU A 71 14.19 1.74 17.46
N TYR A 72 14.85 1.62 16.31
CA TYR A 72 16.25 2.02 16.17
C TYR A 72 16.44 3.52 16.38
N LEU A 73 15.59 4.36 15.78
CA LEU A 73 15.59 5.81 15.97
C LEU A 73 15.34 6.20 17.43
N LYS A 74 14.30 5.61 18.05
CA LYS A 74 13.97 5.82 19.45
C LYS A 74 15.14 5.47 20.38
N ARG A 75 15.91 4.43 20.05
CA ARG A 75 17.13 4.07 20.79
C ARG A 75 18.23 5.13 20.60
N LEU A 76 18.43 5.64 19.39
CA LEU A 76 19.40 6.71 19.13
C LEU A 76 19.06 7.99 19.88
N ASP A 77 17.79 8.37 19.90
CA ASP A 77 17.29 9.52 20.66
C ASP A 77 17.54 9.33 22.17
N SER A 78 17.33 8.12 22.69
CA SER A 78 17.59 7.82 24.12
C SER A 78 19.07 7.92 24.51
N ILE A 79 19.98 7.79 23.54
CA ILE A 79 21.44 7.93 23.74
C ILE A 79 21.89 9.38 23.48
N GLY A 80 20.95 10.29 23.15
CA GLY A 80 21.23 11.69 22.89
C GLY A 80 21.95 11.93 21.56
N THR A 81 21.89 10.97 20.63
CA THR A 81 22.56 11.08 19.33
C THR A 81 21.61 11.68 18.30
N SER A 82 22.01 12.78 17.66
CA SER A 82 21.25 13.37 16.55
C SER A 82 21.24 12.43 15.35
N VAL A 83 20.04 11.98 14.97
CA VAL A 83 19.83 11.11 13.82
C VAL A 83 20.05 11.91 12.53
N ARG A 84 20.97 11.44 11.68
CA ARG A 84 21.17 11.97 10.33
C ARG A 84 20.52 11.05 9.29
N LEU A 85 20.00 11.63 8.22
CA LEU A 85 19.38 10.91 7.10
C LEU A 85 20.20 9.70 6.59
N PRO A 86 21.53 9.77 6.42
CA PRO A 86 22.34 8.63 5.99
C PRO A 86 22.30 7.44 6.96
N MET A 87 22.20 7.70 8.27
CA MET A 87 22.10 6.63 9.27
C MET A 87 20.78 5.87 9.14
N VAL A 88 19.68 6.59 8.85
CA VAL A 88 18.36 5.99 8.62
C VAL A 88 18.39 5.13 7.37
N THR A 89 18.97 5.64 6.28
CA THR A 89 19.12 4.91 5.02
C THR A 89 19.95 3.63 5.21
N SER A 90 21.10 3.73 5.86
CA SER A 90 21.99 2.58 6.12
C SER A 90 21.33 1.53 7.01
N CYS A 91 20.67 1.95 8.10
CA CYS A 91 19.96 1.04 9.00
C CYS A 91 18.83 0.32 8.27
N THR A 92 18.03 1.07 7.51
CA THR A 92 16.87 0.47 6.85
C THR A 92 17.27 -0.45 5.70
N ASN A 93 18.33 -0.11 4.96
CA ASN A 93 18.93 -1.03 3.97
C ASN A 93 19.51 -2.29 4.63
N ALA A 94 20.12 -2.18 5.81
CA ALA A 94 20.60 -3.34 6.56
C ALA A 94 19.43 -4.26 6.98
N ILE A 95 18.34 -3.70 7.51
CA ILE A 95 17.12 -4.46 7.86
C ILE A 95 16.53 -5.14 6.63
N LEU A 96 16.49 -4.45 5.48
CA LEU A 96 16.02 -5.04 4.22
C LEU A 96 16.89 -6.19 3.74
N LYS A 97 18.22 -6.05 3.83
CA LYS A 97 19.18 -7.08 3.47
C LYS A 97 19.06 -8.32 4.36
N CYS A 98 19.02 -8.16 5.68
CA CYS A 98 18.86 -9.29 6.61
C CYS A 98 17.56 -10.05 6.38
N ASN A 99 16.44 -9.35 6.13
CA ASN A 99 15.16 -10.01 5.84
C ASN A 99 15.15 -10.74 4.48
N HIS A 100 15.91 -10.25 3.50
CA HIS A 100 16.05 -10.93 2.21
C HIS A 100 16.82 -12.24 2.35
N GLU A 101 17.95 -12.22 3.07
CA GLU A 101 18.80 -13.40 3.32
C GLU A 101 18.07 -14.53 4.07
N LEU A 102 17.13 -14.18 4.96
CA LEU A 102 16.31 -15.14 5.72
C LEU A 102 15.18 -15.80 4.90
N GLY A 103 14.66 -15.12 3.87
CA GLY A 103 13.51 -15.58 3.09
C GLY A 103 13.87 -16.25 1.76
N SER A 104 15.02 -15.90 1.17
CA SER A 104 15.52 -16.51 -0.06
C SER A 104 17.04 -16.32 -0.14
N PRO A 105 17.85 -17.36 -0.38
CA PRO A 105 19.28 -17.20 -0.54
C PRO A 105 19.58 -16.23 -1.69
N ILE A 106 20.56 -15.34 -1.49
CA ILE A 106 20.99 -14.35 -2.48
C ILE A 106 21.41 -15.12 -3.75
N SER A 107 20.58 -15.06 -4.78
CA SER A 107 20.89 -15.56 -6.12
C SER A 107 21.18 -14.37 -7.02
N SER A 108 22.02 -14.53 -8.03
CA SER A 108 22.41 -13.44 -8.97
C SER A 108 21.22 -12.73 -9.62
N ASN A 109 20.04 -13.35 -9.59
CA ASN A 109 18.82 -12.86 -10.21
C ASN A 109 17.92 -12.02 -9.28
N ASN A 110 18.24 -11.90 -7.97
CA ASN A 110 17.46 -11.13 -7.00
C ASN A 110 18.39 -10.28 -6.11
N PRO A 111 18.78 -9.06 -6.53
CA PRO A 111 19.56 -8.17 -5.69
C PRO A 111 18.73 -7.70 -4.48
N PRO A 112 19.37 -7.38 -3.34
CA PRO A 112 18.66 -6.95 -2.14
C PRO A 112 17.93 -5.62 -2.40
N PRO A 113 16.67 -5.49 -1.91
CA PRO A 113 15.90 -4.26 -2.10
C PRO A 113 16.60 -3.10 -1.39
N THR A 114 16.87 -2.03 -2.15
CA THR A 114 17.49 -0.80 -1.65
C THR A 114 16.46 0.32 -1.64
N ILE A 115 16.43 1.10 -0.57
CA ILE A 115 15.47 2.20 -0.43
C ILE A 115 15.92 3.36 -1.29
N GLY A 116 14.99 3.86 -2.10
CA GLY A 116 15.22 5.06 -2.89
C GLY A 116 15.38 6.32 -2.00
N PRO A 117 16.13 7.33 -2.46
CA PRO A 117 16.38 8.57 -1.71
C PRO A 117 15.12 9.38 -1.39
N THR A 118 13.99 9.07 -2.02
CA THR A 118 12.69 9.74 -1.81
C THR A 118 11.92 9.24 -0.58
N LEU A 119 12.28 8.08 -0.01
CA LEU A 119 11.56 7.48 1.14
C LEU A 119 12.23 7.76 2.48
N THR A 120 13.47 8.23 2.49
CA THR A 120 14.24 8.50 3.70
C THR A 120 13.72 9.68 4.54
N PRO A 121 13.14 10.75 3.96
CA PRO A 121 12.61 11.87 4.77
C PRO A 121 11.35 11.52 5.56
N CYS A 122 10.54 10.55 5.12
CA CYS A 122 9.29 10.17 5.78
C CYS A 122 9.47 9.58 7.19
N PHE A 123 10.71 9.28 7.61
CA PHE A 123 11.02 8.81 8.96
C PHE A 123 11.41 9.93 9.92
N LEU A 124 11.54 11.17 9.43
CA LEU A 124 11.96 12.35 10.20
C LEU A 124 10.85 13.42 10.30
N GLU A 125 9.69 13.22 9.69
CA GLU A 125 8.45 13.98 9.94
C GLU A 125 7.69 13.40 11.14
#